data_AF-A0A3R6CP29-F1
#
_entry.id   AF-A0A3R6CP29-F1
#
_cell.length_a   1.000
_cell.length_b   1.000
_cell.length_c   1.000
_cell.angle_alpha   90.00
_cell.angle_beta   90.00
_cell.angle_gamma   90.00
#
_symmetry.space_group_name_H-M   'P 1'
#
loop_
_entity.id
_entity.type
_entity.pdbx_description
1 polymer ?
#
loop_
_entity_poly.entity_id
_entity_poly.type
_entity_poly.pdbx_seq_one_letter_code
_entity_poly.pdbx_strand_id
1 'polypeptide(L)' 'MKKKLRRQKKVLYGELGSFCIDFAKYMATGVVITTLLKDLEGHNVLIYSGGFVLVSGFLFLGLLFIKLKED' A
#
# COMPACT_ATOMS: atom_id res chain seq x y z
N MET A 1 -13.44 30.42 -3.89
CA MET A 1 -13.10 29.15 -4.59
C MET A 1 -11.86 28.43 -4.07
N LYS A 2 -10.67 29.07 -3.98
CA LYS A 2 -9.38 28.39 -3.66
C LYS A 2 -9.35 27.60 -2.33
N LYS A 3 -10.11 28.02 -1.30
CA LYS A 3 -10.17 27.36 0.02
C LYS A 3 -10.89 26.01 -0.02
N LYS A 4 -11.97 25.89 -0.81
CA LYS A 4 -12.76 24.65 -0.97
C LYS A 4 -11.95 23.58 -1.72
N LEU A 5 -11.19 24.01 -2.73
CA LEU A 5 -10.35 23.14 -3.56
C LEU A 5 -9.15 22.55 -2.79
N ARG A 6 -8.52 23.33 -1.90
CA ARG A 6 -7.49 22.82 -0.97
C ARG A 6 -8.02 21.77 0.01
N ARG A 7 -9.23 21.99 0.54
CA ARG A 7 -9.88 21.06 1.47
C ARG A 7 -10.19 19.72 0.80
N GLN A 8 -10.69 19.76 -0.44
CA GLN A 8 -10.95 18.58 -1.26
C GLN A 8 -9.66 17.79 -1.56
N LYS A 9 -8.54 18.46 -1.89
CA LYS A 9 -7.25 17.78 -2.07
C LYS A 9 -6.75 17.07 -0.81
N LYS A 10 -6.83 17.71 0.36
CA LYS A 10 -6.43 17.09 1.64
C LYS A 10 -7.28 15.86 1.96
N VAL A 11 -8.58 15.90 1.67
CA VAL A 11 -9.48 14.74 1.84
C VAL A 11 -9.08 13.60 0.89
N LEU A 12 -8.89 13.90 -0.40
CA LEU A 12 -8.46 12.94 -1.40
C LEU A 12 -7.13 12.26 -1.06
N TYR A 13 -6.12 13.03 -0.63
CA TYR A 13 -4.84 12.47 -0.19
C TYR A 13 -4.98 11.58 1.05
N GLY A 14 -5.90 11.91 1.97
CA GLY A 14 -6.23 11.06 3.10
C GLY A 14 -6.83 9.72 2.70
N GLU A 15 -7.81 9.74 1.80
CA GLU A 15 -8.46 8.53 1.29
C GLU A 15 -7.48 7.66 0.49
N LEU A 16 -6.68 8.26 -0.40
CA LEU A 16 -5.65 7.54 -1.15
C LEU A 16 -4.57 6.96 -0.22
N GLY A 17 -4.14 7.71 0.78
CA GLY A 17 -3.18 7.26 1.77
C GLY A 17 -3.70 6.06 2.56
N SER A 18 -4.93 6.15 3.07
CA SER A 18 -5.58 5.05 3.79
C SER A 18 -5.74 3.82 2.91
N PHE A 19 -6.21 4.00 1.67
CA PHE A 19 -6.35 2.93 0.70
C PHE A 19 -5.03 2.22 0.41
N CYS A 20 -3.95 2.97 0.16
CA CYS A 20 -2.63 2.40 -0.10
C CYS A 20 -2.09 1.59 1.10
N ILE A 21 -2.31 2.07 2.33
CA ILE A 21 -1.91 1.35 3.55
C ILE A 21 -2.72 0.06 3.71
N ASP A 22 -4.04 0.12 3.54
CA ASP A 22 -4.90 -1.07 3.61
C ASP A 22 -4.53 -2.08 2.53
N PHE A 23 -4.26 -1.62 1.31
CA PHE A 23 -3.82 -2.47 0.21
C PHE A 23 -2.48 -3.14 0.52
N ALA A 24 -1.50 -2.41 1.09
CA ALA A 24 -0.23 -2.98 1.52
C ALA A 24 -0.43 -4.08 2.57
N LYS A 25 -1.34 -3.88 3.53
CA LYS A 25 -1.69 -4.87 4.56
C LYS A 25 -2.30 -6.15 3.95
N TYR A 26 -3.24 -6.01 3.03
CA TYR A 26 -3.86 -7.15 2.36
C TYR A 26 -2.86 -7.90 1.48
N MET A 27 -1.98 -7.17 0.77
CA MET A 27 -0.91 -7.78 -0.02
C MET A 27 0.08 -8.54 0.86
N ALA A 28 0.47 -7.99 2.01
CA ALA A 28 1.35 -8.69 2.95
C ALA A 28 0.71 -10.02 3.43
N THR A 29 -0.58 -9.98 3.76
CA THR A 29 -1.34 -11.18 4.12
C THR A 29 -1.37 -12.18 2.97
N GLY A 30 -1.60 -11.71 1.75
CA GLY A 30 -1.56 -12.52 0.53
C GLY A 30 -0.22 -13.21 0.36
N VAL A 31 0.89 -12.49 0.47
CA VAL A 31 2.25 -13.05 0.38
C VAL A 31 2.45 -14.18 1.40
N VAL A 32 2.06 -13.96 2.66
CA VAL A 32 2.17 -14.99 3.71
C VAL A 32 1.34 -16.23 3.35
N ILE A 33 0.07 -16.06 2.98
CA ILE A 33 -0.81 -17.19 2.60
C ILE A 33 -0.22 -17.95 1.41
N THR A 34 0.25 -17.22 0.40
CA THR A 34 0.79 -17.79 -0.84
C THR A 34 2.01 -18.66 -0.55
N THR A 35 2.82 -18.29 0.45
CA THR A 35 4.02 -19.07 0.85
C THR A 35 3.69 -20.34 1.63
N LEU A 36 2.46 -20.48 2.14
CA LEU A 36 1.98 -21.72 2.77
C LEU A 36 1.43 -22.72 1.74
N LEU A 37 1.22 -22.28 0.48
CA LEU A 37 0.74 -23.15 -0.59
C LEU A 37 1.90 -23.97 -1.16
N LYS A 38 1.83 -25.28 -0.98
CA LYS A 38 2.86 -26.23 -1.42
C LYS A 38 3.09 -26.22 -2.94
N ASP A 39 2.07 -25.91 -3.73
CA ASP A 39 2.22 -25.79 -5.19
C ASP A 39 3.15 -24.64 -5.62
N LEU A 40 3.48 -23.72 -4.71
CA LEU A 40 4.26 -22.51 -4.99
C LEU A 40 5.66 -22.52 -4.34
N GLU A 41 6.04 -23.63 -3.71
CA GLU A 41 7.31 -23.76 -2.96
C GLU A 41 8.55 -23.46 -3.84
N GLY A 42 8.49 -23.81 -5.14
CA GLY A 42 9.54 -23.51 -6.11
C GLY A 42 9.67 -22.03 -6.49
N HIS A 43 8.68 -21.20 -6.17
CA HIS A 43 8.63 -19.77 -6.49
C HIS A 43 8.73 -18.86 -5.26
N ASN A 44 9.02 -19.42 -4.08
CA ASN A 44 9.09 -18.70 -2.81
C ASN A 44 9.99 -17.45 -2.87
N VAL A 45 11.16 -17.54 -3.52
CA VAL A 45 12.08 -16.39 -3.66
C VAL A 45 11.42 -15.23 -4.42
N LEU A 46 10.68 -15.52 -5.49
CA LEU A 46 9.96 -14.53 -6.28
C LEU A 46 8.80 -13.92 -5.48
N ILE A 47 8.06 -14.76 -4.73
CA ILE A 47 6.93 -14.32 -3.92
C ILE A 47 7.40 -13.43 -2.76
N TYR A 48 8.49 -13.78 -2.08
CA TYR A 48 9.04 -12.96 -1.01
C TYR A 48 9.63 -11.66 -1.51
N SER A 49 10.47 -11.70 -2.55
CA SER A 49 11.09 -10.48 -3.09
C SER A 49 10.07 -9.55 -3.74
N GLY A 50 9.20 -10.08 -4.59
CA GLY A 50 8.12 -9.32 -5.22
C GLY A 50 7.12 -8.79 -4.19
N GLY A 51 6.71 -9.64 -3.24
CA GLY A 51 5.83 -9.27 -2.14
C GLY A 51 6.42 -8.16 -1.27
N PHE A 52 7.69 -8.26 -0.91
CA PHE A 52 8.38 -7.25 -0.10
C PHE A 52 8.45 -5.90 -0.82
N VAL A 53 8.81 -5.88 -2.10
CA VAL A 53 8.87 -4.65 -2.91
C VAL A 53 7.48 -4.03 -3.05
N LEU A 54 6.46 -4.84 -3.34
CA LEU A 54 5.09 -4.36 -3.52
C LEU A 54 4.53 -3.76 -2.22
N VAL A 55 4.64 -4.49 -1.11
CA VAL A 55 4.17 -4.03 0.21
C VAL A 55 4.89 -2.77 0.64
N SER A 56 6.23 -2.75 0.53
CA SER A 56 7.03 -1.58 0.91
C SER A 56 6.69 -0.36 0.04
N GLY A 57 6.50 -0.57 -1.27
CA GLY A 57 6.13 0.49 -2.21
C GLY A 57 4.76 1.11 -1.88
N PHE A 58 3.73 0.29 -1.70
CA PHE A 58 2.39 0.77 -1.36
C PHE A 58 2.33 1.40 0.02
N LEU A 59 3.06 0.86 1.01
CA LEU A 59 3.16 1.46 2.34
C LEU A 59 3.83 2.84 2.26
N PHE A 60 4.93 2.96 1.53
CA PHE A 60 5.63 4.24 1.35
C PHE A 60 4.75 5.28 0.65
N LEU A 61 4.08 4.90 -0.44
CA LEU A 61 3.10 5.75 -1.13
C LEU A 61 1.97 6.18 -0.20
N GLY A 62 1.42 5.26 0.60
CA GLY A 62 0.37 5.54 1.55
C GLY A 62 0.79 6.57 2.60
N LEU A 63 1.98 6.40 3.19
CA LEU A 63 2.56 7.35 4.13
C LEU A 63 2.86 8.71 3.49
N LEU A 64 3.32 8.73 2.23
CA LEU A 64 3.56 9.96 1.48
C LEU A 64 2.26 10.73 1.25
N PHE A 65 1.17 10.06 0.87
CA PHE A 65 -0.14 10.70 0.73
C PHE A 65 -0.71 11.21 2.06
N ILE A 66 -0.54 10.47 3.16
CA ILE A 66 -0.91 10.94 4.50
C ILE A 66 -0.16 12.23 4.83
N LYS A 67 1.16 12.27 4.56
CA LYS A 67 1.98 13.47 4.80
C LYS A 67 1.54 14.66 3.95
N LEU A 68 1.27 14.45 2.66
CA LEU A 68 0.73 15.47 1.75
C LEU A 68 -0.67 15.98 2.13
N LYS A 69 -1.43 15.22 2.92
CA LYS A 69 -2.68 15.70 3.52
C LYS A 69 -2.41 16.65 4.68
N GLU A 70 -1.39 16.39 5.50
CA GLU A 70 -1.03 17.21 6.65
C GLU A 70 -0.48 18.57 6.22
N ASP A 71 0.47 18.60 5.27
CA ASP A 71 0.98 19.79 4.60
C ASP A 71 -0.12 20.54 3.82
#